data_AF-R6YS21-F1
#
_entry.id   AF-R6YS21-F1
#
_cell.length_a   1.000
_cell.length_b   1.000
_cell.length_c   1.000
_cell.angle_alpha   90.00
_cell.angle_beta   90.00
_cell.angle_gamma   90.00
#
_symmetry.space_group_name_H-M   'P 1'
#
loop_
_entity.id
_entity.type
_entity.pdbx_description
1 polymer ?
#
loop_
_entity_poly.entity_id
_entity_poly.type
_entity_poly.pdbx_seq_one_letter_code
_entity_poly.pdbx_strand_id
1 'polypeptide(L)'
;MKNSMKLALCGVMAALSTVLLFLTGAAPVATLALPAIAGCLLIPVVVEVGLPWAFGVYGVCSVLGVFLAPDRQALLFYVLFFGHYPALFAVLGRIRAKALRYVAKLLVFNAAMALEVLLSVYLLGIPFESFAILGPLGPVLLAVLANVVFIVFDRALEGLIVQYLHRLHPRMAKILRGK
;
A
#
# COMPACT_ATOMS: atom_id res chain seq x y z
N MET A 1 -12.14 -21.62 6.73
CA MET A 1 -11.90 -21.76 5.28
C MET A 1 -10.88 -22.87 5.03
N LYS A 2 -11.07 -23.68 3.98
CA LYS A 2 -10.07 -24.64 3.52
C LYS A 2 -8.84 -23.90 2.98
N ASN A 3 -7.64 -24.47 3.14
CA ASN A 3 -6.38 -23.84 2.71
C ASN A 3 -6.35 -23.56 1.20
N SER A 4 -6.97 -24.41 0.37
CA SER A 4 -7.08 -24.19 -1.08
C SER A 4 -7.83 -22.90 -1.43
N MET A 5 -8.89 -22.57 -0.67
CA MET A 5 -9.67 -21.35 -0.90
C MET A 5 -8.89 -20.09 -0.48
N LYS A 6 -8.12 -20.19 0.62
CA LYS A 6 -7.21 -19.12 1.06
C LYS A 6 -6.18 -18.81 -0.03
N LEU A 7 -5.56 -19.86 -0.57
CA LEU A 7 -4.57 -19.73 -1.63
C LEU A 7 -5.16 -19.13 -2.91
N ALA A 8 -6.35 -19.55 -3.32
CA ALA A 8 -7.04 -19.01 -4.49
C ALA A 8 -7.32 -17.50 -4.34
N LEU A 9 -7.88 -17.07 -3.19
CA LEU A 9 -8.12 -15.65 -2.93
C LEU A 9 -6.82 -14.84 -2.96
N CYS A 10 -5.77 -15.34 -2.29
CA CYS A 10 -4.46 -14.70 -2.27
C CYS A 10 -3.87 -14.58 -3.68
N GLY A 11 -3.97 -15.63 -4.50
CA GLY A 11 -3.50 -15.64 -5.88
C GLY A 11 -4.23 -14.63 -6.77
N VAL A 12 -5.56 -14.53 -6.65
CA VAL A 12 -6.36 -13.55 -7.41
C VAL A 12 -5.99 -12.11 -7.01
N MET A 13 -5.86 -11.83 -5.71
CA MET A 13 -5.48 -10.50 -5.23
C MET A 13 -4.04 -10.15 -5.64
N ALA A 14 -3.13 -11.13 -5.64
CA ALA A 14 -1.77 -10.95 -6.11
C ALA A 14 -1.71 -10.62 -7.60
N ALA A 15 -2.48 -11.35 -8.42
CA ALA A 15 -2.57 -11.11 -9.86
C ALA A 15 -3.13 -9.72 -10.16
N LEU A 16 -4.25 -9.34 -9.52
CA LEU A 16 -4.86 -8.01 -9.70
C LEU A 16 -3.91 -6.88 -9.30
N SER A 17 -3.23 -7.01 -8.15
CA SER A 17 -2.25 -6.02 -7.69
C SER A 17 -1.09 -5.88 -8.67
N THR A 18 -0.59 -7.00 -9.19
CA THR A 18 0.51 -7.02 -10.17
C THR A 18 0.10 -6.39 -11.51
N VAL A 19 -1.14 -6.63 -11.97
CA VAL A 19 -1.68 -5.97 -13.18
C VAL A 19 -1.77 -4.46 -12.99
N LEU A 20 -2.22 -3.99 -11.82
CA LEU A 20 -2.24 -2.55 -11.53
C LEU A 20 -0.84 -1.94 -11.55
N LEU A 21 0.15 -2.63 -10.98
CA LEU A 21 1.54 -2.19 -11.05
C LEU A 21 2.08 -2.22 -12.49
N PHE A 22 1.71 -3.20 -13.30
CA PHE A 22 2.08 -3.24 -14.72
C PHE A 22 1.51 -2.03 -15.49
N LEU A 23 0.26 -1.67 -15.23
CA LEU A 23 -0.43 -0.56 -15.91
C LEU A 23 0.18 0.83 -15.62
N THR A 24 1.02 0.95 -14.59
CA THR A 24 1.74 2.21 -14.30
C THR A 24 2.62 2.66 -15.48
N GLY A 25 3.18 1.72 -16.25
CA GLY A 25 3.95 2.06 -17.44
C GLY A 25 3.13 2.64 -18.60
N ALA A 26 1.82 2.37 -18.63
CA ALA A 26 0.93 2.97 -19.63
C ALA A 26 0.40 4.35 -19.19
N ALA A 27 0.34 4.61 -17.88
CA ALA A 27 -0.16 5.85 -17.31
C ALA A 27 0.78 6.40 -16.21
N PRO A 28 1.88 7.09 -16.61
CA PRO A 28 2.85 7.67 -15.68
C PRO A 28 2.24 8.73 -14.72
N VAL A 29 1.11 9.32 -15.10
CA VAL A 29 0.35 10.26 -14.26
C VAL A 29 -0.23 9.57 -13.01
N ALA A 30 -0.37 8.24 -13.02
CA ALA A 30 -0.97 7.46 -11.95
C ALA A 30 0.06 6.71 -11.08
N THR A 31 1.32 7.15 -11.07
CA THR A 31 2.45 6.60 -10.30
C THR A 31 2.19 6.47 -8.80
N LEU A 32 1.38 7.36 -8.22
CA LEU A 32 0.96 7.26 -6.81
C LEU A 32 -0.37 6.50 -6.65
N ALA A 33 -1.32 6.71 -7.58
CA ALA A 33 -2.67 6.21 -7.44
C ALA A 33 -2.77 4.68 -7.65
N LEU A 34 -2.08 4.13 -8.66
CA LEU A 34 -2.13 2.70 -8.95
C LEU A 34 -1.52 1.83 -7.84
N PRO A 35 -0.32 2.16 -7.30
CA PRO A 35 0.21 1.47 -6.12
C PRO A 35 -0.71 1.56 -4.90
N ALA A 36 -1.38 2.71 -4.68
CA ALA A 36 -2.32 2.86 -3.58
C ALA A 36 -3.53 1.93 -3.72
N ILE A 37 -4.09 1.82 -4.92
CA ILE A 37 -5.20 0.90 -5.20
C ILE A 37 -4.73 -0.55 -5.06
N ALA A 38 -3.54 -0.89 -5.58
CA ALA A 38 -2.96 -2.21 -5.43
C ALA A 38 -2.74 -2.58 -3.95
N GLY A 39 -2.31 -1.63 -3.11
CA GLY A 39 -2.25 -1.79 -1.66
C GLY A 39 -3.62 -2.10 -1.07
N CYS A 40 -4.64 -1.33 -1.42
CA CYS A 40 -6.01 -1.55 -0.92
C CYS A 40 -6.58 -2.93 -1.26
N LEU A 41 -6.13 -3.59 -2.34
CA LEU A 41 -6.54 -4.96 -2.67
C LEU A 41 -6.05 -6.01 -1.65
N LEU A 42 -5.13 -5.67 -0.76
CA LEU A 42 -4.72 -6.56 0.34
C LEU A 42 -5.67 -6.54 1.53
N ILE A 43 -6.56 -5.55 1.65
CA ILE A 43 -7.59 -5.47 2.70
C ILE A 43 -8.41 -6.78 2.81
N PRO A 44 -9.03 -7.31 1.73
CA PRO A 44 -9.76 -8.58 1.81
C PRO A 44 -8.89 -9.74 2.30
N VAL A 45 -7.60 -9.77 1.94
CA VAL A 45 -6.68 -10.82 2.39
C VAL A 45 -6.42 -10.70 3.90
N VAL A 46 -6.16 -9.48 4.39
CA VAL A 46 -5.96 -9.21 5.82
C VAL A 46 -7.21 -9.60 6.63
N VAL A 47 -8.40 -9.26 6.15
CA VAL A 47 -9.67 -9.47 6.85
C VAL A 47 -10.12 -10.94 6.80
N GLU A 48 -10.11 -11.56 5.62
CA GLU A 48 -10.68 -12.91 5.45
C GLU A 48 -9.69 -14.02 5.81
N VAL A 49 -8.40 -13.86 5.45
CA VAL A 49 -7.39 -14.92 5.55
C VAL A 49 -6.47 -14.70 6.75
N GLY A 50 -6.09 -13.44 7.00
CA GLY A 50 -5.28 -13.00 8.13
C GLY A 50 -3.95 -12.35 7.73
N LEU A 51 -3.29 -11.74 8.72
CA LEU A 51 -2.04 -10.99 8.55
C LEU A 51 -0.89 -11.76 7.86
N PRO A 52 -0.55 -13.03 8.22
CA PRO A 52 0.61 -13.68 7.60
C PRO A 52 0.42 -13.92 6.10
N TRP A 53 -0.83 -14.18 5.67
CA TRP A 53 -1.15 -14.35 4.25
C TRP A 53 -1.12 -13.03 3.48
N ALA A 54 -1.52 -11.92 4.12
CA ALA A 54 -1.40 -10.61 3.52
C ALA A 54 0.06 -10.21 3.28
N PHE A 55 0.95 -10.46 4.24
CA PHE A 55 2.40 -10.26 4.03
C PHE A 55 2.96 -11.18 2.94
N GLY A 56 2.47 -12.42 2.84
CA GLY A 56 2.81 -13.33 1.74
C GLY A 56 2.42 -12.77 0.37
N VAL A 57 1.18 -12.28 0.22
CA VAL A 57 0.71 -11.65 -1.03
C VAL A 57 1.52 -10.41 -1.36
N TYR A 58 1.77 -9.54 -0.38
CA TYR A 58 2.63 -8.37 -0.53
C TYR A 58 4.03 -8.76 -1.04
N GLY A 59 4.65 -9.79 -0.44
CA GLY A 59 5.96 -10.28 -0.86
C GLY A 59 5.95 -10.78 -2.30
N VAL A 60 4.95 -11.59 -2.67
CA VAL A 60 4.78 -12.09 -4.05
C VAL A 60 4.59 -10.94 -5.03
N CYS A 61 3.73 -9.97 -4.73
CA CYS A 61 3.51 -8.79 -5.58
C CYS A 61 4.76 -7.93 -5.72
N SER A 62 5.56 -7.80 -4.66
CA SER A 62 6.82 -7.07 -4.68
C SER A 62 7.83 -7.74 -5.62
N VAL A 63 7.98 -9.07 -5.51
CA VAL A 63 8.86 -9.84 -6.39
C VAL A 63 8.38 -9.78 -7.84
N LEU A 64 7.09 -10.04 -8.08
CA LEU A 64 6.51 -9.95 -9.43
C LEU A 64 6.63 -8.54 -10.01
N GLY A 65 6.42 -7.51 -9.18
CA GLY A 65 6.56 -6.11 -9.57
C GLY A 65 7.97 -5.75 -10.02
N VAL A 66 9.03 -6.36 -9.46
CA VAL A 66 10.40 -6.14 -9.95
C VAL A 66 10.57 -6.61 -11.41
N PHE A 67 9.89 -7.67 -11.82
CA PHE A 67 9.99 -8.18 -13.19
C PHE A 67 8.99 -7.53 -14.15
N LEU A 68 7.79 -7.20 -13.65
CA LEU A 68 6.66 -6.79 -14.49
C LEU A 68 6.39 -5.29 -14.47
N ALA A 69 6.61 -4.58 -13.35
CA ALA A 69 6.30 -3.16 -13.27
C ALA A 69 7.28 -2.34 -14.13
N PRO A 70 6.82 -1.63 -15.17
CA PRO A 70 7.68 -0.81 -16.01
C PRO A 70 8.18 0.41 -15.24
N ASP A 71 7.33 0.95 -14.37
CA ASP A 71 7.63 2.10 -13.54
C ASP A 71 8.26 1.68 -12.21
N ARG A 72 9.53 2.05 -12.03
CA ARG A 72 10.29 1.74 -10.83
C ARG A 72 9.89 2.61 -9.63
N GLN A 73 9.48 3.86 -9.85
CA GLN A 73 8.99 4.71 -8.77
C GLN A 73 7.68 4.16 -8.20
N ALA A 74 6.75 3.77 -9.08
CA ALA A 74 5.49 3.18 -8.66
C ALA A 74 5.69 1.87 -7.87
N LEU A 75 6.66 1.05 -8.29
CA LEU A 75 7.07 -0.14 -7.54
C LEU A 75 7.61 0.21 -6.15
N LEU A 76 8.49 1.21 -6.04
CA LEU A 76 9.01 1.67 -4.75
C LEU A 76 7.86 2.16 -3.84
N PHE A 77 6.91 2.94 -4.36
CA PHE A 77 5.75 3.36 -3.58
C PHE A 77 4.90 2.17 -3.11
N TYR A 78 4.74 1.12 -3.93
CA TYR A 78 4.05 -0.09 -3.50
C TYR A 78 4.81 -0.83 -2.40
N VAL A 79 6.09 -1.10 -2.60
CA VAL A 79 6.91 -1.87 -1.65
C VAL A 79 7.04 -1.10 -0.34
N LEU A 80 7.52 0.12 -0.41
CA LEU A 80 7.90 0.91 0.76
C LEU A 80 6.73 1.54 1.48
N PHE A 81 5.60 1.72 0.81
CA PHE A 81 4.47 2.44 1.39
C PHE A 81 3.15 1.69 1.28
N PHE A 82 2.54 1.60 0.11
CA PHE A 82 1.13 1.19 -0.01
C PHE A 82 0.86 -0.30 0.22
N GLY A 83 1.76 -1.17 -0.22
CA GLY A 83 1.54 -2.62 -0.26
C GLY A 83 1.47 -3.26 1.12
N HIS A 84 2.35 -2.86 2.04
CA HIS A 84 2.40 -3.43 3.38
C HIS A 84 1.48 -2.68 4.38
N TYR A 85 0.98 -1.50 4.01
CA TYR A 85 0.22 -0.63 4.91
C TYR A 85 -1.11 -1.21 5.41
N PRO A 86 -1.95 -1.93 4.64
CA PRO A 86 -3.17 -2.56 5.17
C PRO A 86 -2.89 -3.59 6.27
N ALA A 87 -1.80 -4.36 6.12
CA ALA A 87 -1.37 -5.31 7.13
C ALA A 87 -0.84 -4.59 8.38
N LEU A 88 -0.03 -3.54 8.19
CA LEU A 88 0.42 -2.67 9.29
C LEU A 88 -0.73 -1.98 10.00
N PHE A 89 -1.73 -1.48 9.28
CA PHE A 89 -2.90 -0.82 9.85
C PHE A 89 -3.62 -1.73 10.84
N ALA A 90 -3.73 -3.03 10.52
CA ALA A 90 -4.29 -4.03 11.44
C ALA A 90 -3.40 -4.28 12.68
N VAL A 91 -2.08 -4.16 12.57
CA VAL A 91 -1.15 -4.27 13.71
C VAL A 91 -1.19 -3.01 14.58
N LEU A 92 -1.02 -1.83 13.98
CA LEU A 92 -1.05 -0.54 14.67
C LEU A 92 -2.43 -0.24 15.28
N GLY A 93 -3.50 -0.81 14.72
CA GLY A 93 -4.86 -0.75 15.30
C GLY A 93 -4.98 -1.39 16.68
N ARG A 94 -4.04 -2.24 17.10
CA ARG A 94 -4.02 -2.86 18.44
C ARG A 94 -3.58 -1.90 19.54
N ILE A 95 -2.97 -0.76 19.19
CA ILE A 95 -2.52 0.25 20.14
C ILE A 95 -3.74 1.00 20.69
N ARG A 96 -4.01 0.84 22.00
CA ARG A 96 -5.17 1.47 22.67
C ARG A 96 -5.07 2.99 22.77
N ALA A 97 -3.85 3.52 22.96
CA ALA A 97 -3.64 4.96 23.09
C ALA A 97 -3.70 5.66 21.72
N LYS A 98 -4.70 6.53 21.53
CA LYS A 98 -4.93 7.25 20.26
C LYS A 98 -3.71 8.05 19.81
N ALA A 99 -3.07 8.79 20.73
CA ALA A 99 -1.88 9.57 20.44
C ALA A 99 -0.72 8.67 19.97
N LEU A 100 -0.46 7.57 20.69
CA LEU A 100 0.60 6.63 20.35
C LEU A 100 0.37 5.95 19.00
N ARG A 101 -0.90 5.62 18.66
CA ARG A 101 -1.28 5.07 17.36
C ARG A 101 -0.98 6.05 16.22
N TYR A 102 -1.34 7.33 16.39
CA TYR A 102 -1.05 8.36 15.37
C TYR A 102 0.45 8.62 15.22
N VAL A 103 1.19 8.71 16.32
CA VAL A 103 2.65 8.88 16.28
C VAL A 103 3.31 7.70 15.59
N ALA A 104 2.92 6.45 15.92
CA ALA A 104 3.47 5.26 15.25
C ALA A 104 3.16 5.26 13.74
N LYS A 105 1.95 5.64 13.34
CA LYS A 105 1.58 5.77 11.91
C LYS A 105 2.43 6.81 11.18
N LEU A 106 2.60 7.99 11.79
CA LEU A 106 3.42 9.07 11.23
C LEU A 106 4.90 8.69 11.18
N LEU A 107 5.42 7.97 12.16
CA LEU A 107 6.81 7.49 12.14
C LEU A 107 7.04 6.49 11.01
N VAL A 108 6.13 5.52 10.85
CA VAL A 108 6.20 4.56 9.74
C VAL A 108 6.12 5.29 8.40
N PHE A 109 5.20 6.25 8.25
CA PHE A 109 5.07 7.04 7.04
C PHE A 109 6.33 7.83 6.70
N ASN A 110 6.84 8.60 7.66
CA ASN A 110 8.02 9.44 7.43
C ASN A 110 9.27 8.60 7.20
N ALA A 111 9.41 7.44 7.87
CA ALA A 111 10.49 6.50 7.60
C ALA A 111 10.40 5.91 6.19
N ALA A 112 9.20 5.51 5.75
CA ALA A 112 8.97 5.02 4.39
C ALA A 112 9.27 6.08 3.33
N MET A 113 8.83 7.32 3.55
CA MET A 113 9.11 8.45 2.65
C MET A 113 10.60 8.77 2.58
N ALA A 114 11.30 8.80 3.72
CA ALA A 114 12.73 9.04 3.73
C ALA A 114 13.49 7.94 2.96
N LEU A 115 13.08 6.68 3.13
CA LEU A 115 13.67 5.55 2.40
C LEU A 115 13.32 5.58 0.91
N GLU A 116 12.12 6.01 0.55
CA GLU A 116 11.71 6.19 -0.85
C GLU A 116 12.57 7.26 -1.52
N VAL A 117 12.72 8.44 -0.92
CA VAL A 117 13.58 9.50 -1.47
C VAL A 117 15.02 9.01 -1.61
N LEU A 118 15.54 8.31 -0.60
CA LEU A 118 16.89 7.75 -0.65
C LEU A 118 17.05 6.77 -1.82
N LEU A 119 16.14 5.79 -1.94
CA LEU A 119 16.20 4.81 -3.03
C LEU A 119 15.94 5.44 -4.39
N SER A 120 15.04 6.41 -4.49
CA SER A 120 14.79 7.17 -5.71
C SER A 120 16.03 7.92 -6.18
N VAL A 121 16.81 8.50 -5.27
CA VAL A 121 18.08 9.14 -5.63
C VAL A 121 19.16 8.12 -5.99
N TYR A 122 19.43 7.15 -5.10
CA TYR A 122 20.58 6.26 -5.25
C TYR A 122 20.37 5.13 -6.26
N LEU A 123 19.14 4.62 -6.38
CA LEU A 123 18.80 3.48 -7.24
C LEU A 123 18.25 3.94 -8.59
N LEU A 124 17.42 4.99 -8.62
CA LEU A 124 16.79 5.49 -9.85
C LEU A 124 17.53 6.67 -10.47
N GLY A 125 18.54 7.22 -9.78
CA GLY A 125 19.35 8.33 -10.28
C GLY A 125 18.57 9.65 -10.41
N ILE A 126 17.45 9.80 -9.69
CA ILE A 126 16.64 11.01 -9.74
C ILE A 126 17.43 12.14 -9.06
N PRO A 127 17.74 13.24 -9.76
CA PRO A 127 18.54 14.31 -9.17
C PRO A 127 17.78 14.97 -8.02
N PHE A 128 18.49 15.31 -6.94
CA PHE A 128 17.90 15.99 -5.78
C PHE A 128 17.20 17.31 -6.16
N GLU A 129 17.67 17.98 -7.20
CA GLU A 129 17.07 19.19 -7.78
C GLU A 129 15.61 18.96 -8.22
N SER A 130 15.24 17.74 -8.61
CA SER A 130 13.85 17.39 -8.94
C SER A 130 12.90 17.43 -7.74
N PHE A 131 13.42 17.46 -6.51
CA PHE A 131 12.62 17.66 -5.30
C PHE A 131 12.60 19.13 -4.84
N ALA A 132 13.44 19.98 -5.44
CA ALA A 132 13.56 21.41 -5.17
C ALA A 132 12.80 22.29 -6.19
N ILE A 133 11.77 21.75 -6.84
CA ILE A 133 10.97 22.44 -7.88
C ILE A 133 10.40 23.79 -7.38
N LEU A 134 10.16 23.93 -6.08
CA LEU A 134 9.67 25.16 -5.41
C LEU A 134 10.77 25.99 -4.72
N GLY A 135 12.04 25.81 -5.11
CA GLY A 135 13.20 26.48 -4.50
C GLY A 135 13.76 25.75 -3.26
N PRO A 136 14.56 26.42 -2.41
CA PRO A 136 15.26 25.80 -1.27
C PRO A 136 14.32 25.13 -0.25
N LEU A 137 13.06 25.59 -0.18
CA LEU A 137 12.02 25.05 0.68
C LEU A 137 11.20 23.92 0.03
N GLY A 138 11.46 23.58 -1.23
CA GLY A 138 10.73 22.56 -2.00
C GLY A 138 10.64 21.21 -1.28
N PRO A 139 11.76 20.63 -0.78
CA PRO A 139 11.72 19.36 -0.06
C PRO A 139 10.90 19.41 1.23
N VAL A 140 10.94 20.54 1.94
CA VAL A 140 10.15 20.75 3.17
C VAL A 140 8.67 20.82 2.85
N LEU A 141 8.29 21.58 1.82
CA LEU A 141 6.91 21.69 1.33
C LEU A 141 6.38 20.33 0.85
N LEU A 142 7.17 19.56 0.09
CA LEU A 142 6.81 18.22 -0.33
C LEU A 142 6.63 17.27 0.84
N ALA A 143 7.48 17.34 1.87
CA ALA A 143 7.33 16.55 3.08
C ALA A 143 6.04 16.89 3.85
N VAL A 144 5.70 18.17 3.97
CA VAL A 144 4.44 18.61 4.58
C VAL A 144 3.25 18.11 3.76
N LEU A 145 3.28 18.28 2.44
CA LEU A 145 2.23 17.80 1.54
C LEU A 145 2.06 16.28 1.62
N ALA A 146 3.17 15.53 1.66
CA ALA A 146 3.17 14.08 1.80
C ALA A 146 2.48 13.65 3.11
N ASN A 147 2.75 14.34 4.23
CA ASN A 147 2.05 14.08 5.49
C ASN A 147 0.55 14.40 5.41
N VAL A 148 0.15 15.45 4.69
CA VAL A 148 -1.27 15.74 4.43
C VAL A 148 -1.93 14.62 3.62
N VAL A 149 -1.29 14.19 2.52
CA VAL A 149 -1.77 13.07 1.69
C VAL A 149 -1.87 11.79 2.49
N PHE A 150 -0.90 11.53 3.37
CA PHE A 150 -0.93 10.39 4.29
C PHE A 150 -2.15 10.39 5.19
N ILE A 151 -2.48 11.54 5.78
CA ILE A 151 -3.66 11.66 6.64
C ILE A 151 -4.95 11.39 5.86
N VAL A 152 -5.03 11.85 4.61
CA VAL A 152 -6.18 11.55 3.73
C VAL A 152 -6.22 10.06 3.42
N PHE A 153 -5.09 9.45 3.05
CA PHE A 153 -4.97 8.03 2.75
C PHE A 153 -5.34 7.15 3.95
N ASP A 154 -4.86 7.48 5.15
CA ASP A 154 -5.16 6.73 6.39
C ASP A 154 -6.65 6.73 6.70
N ARG A 155 -7.32 7.89 6.55
CA ARG A 155 -8.77 7.98 6.71
C ARG A 155 -9.54 7.26 5.61
N ALA A 156 -9.09 7.38 4.36
CA ALA A 156 -9.70 6.69 3.24
C ALA A 156 -9.60 5.16 3.42
N LEU A 157 -8.45 4.67 3.89
CA LEU A 157 -8.23 3.27 4.16
C LEU A 157 -9.10 2.76 5.32
N GLU A 158 -9.20 3.52 6.41
CA GLU A 158 -10.11 3.19 7.51
C GLU A 158 -11.56 3.09 7.01
N GLY A 159 -12.01 4.08 6.24
CA GLY A 159 -13.34 4.08 5.61
C GLY A 159 -13.54 2.88 4.68
N LEU A 160 -12.54 2.54 3.87
CA LEU A 160 -12.59 1.42 2.94
C LEU A 160 -12.66 0.08 3.67
N ILE A 161 -11.91 -0.08 4.77
CA ILE A 161 -11.98 -1.27 5.64
C ILE A 161 -13.37 -1.41 6.26
N VAL A 162 -13.94 -0.33 6.81
CA VAL A 162 -15.29 -0.34 7.40
C VAL A 162 -16.34 -0.67 6.33
N GLN A 163 -16.25 -0.06 5.15
CA GLN A 163 -17.16 -0.34 4.04
C GLN A 163 -17.03 -1.78 3.55
N TYR A 164 -15.81 -2.31 3.49
CA TYR A 164 -15.56 -3.71 3.16
C TYR A 164 -16.22 -4.63 4.20
N LEU A 165 -16.01 -4.39 5.50
CA LEU A 165 -16.59 -5.17 6.58
C LEU A 165 -18.13 -5.16 6.58
N HIS A 166 -18.75 -4.01 6.28
CA HIS A 166 -20.22 -3.92 6.29
C HIS A 166 -20.88 -4.45 5.02
N ARG A 167 -20.29 -4.24 3.83
CA ARG A 167 -20.95 -4.57 2.56
C ARG A 167 -20.40 -5.82 1.88
N LEU A 168 -19.08 -6.00 1.90
CA LEU A 168 -18.40 -7.02 1.11
C LEU A 168 -18.09 -8.28 1.92
N HIS A 169 -17.70 -8.16 3.18
CA HIS A 169 -17.47 -9.28 4.10
C HIS A 169 -18.68 -10.25 4.17
N PRO A 170 -19.94 -9.82 4.34
CA PRO A 170 -21.06 -10.77 4.39
C PRO A 170 -21.28 -11.50 3.05
N ARG A 171 -20.90 -10.91 1.91
CA ARG A 171 -20.99 -11.55 0.59
C ARG A 171 -19.82 -12.51 0.36
N MET A 172 -18.61 -12.05 0.68
CA MET A 172 -17.38 -12.84 0.63
C MET A 172 -17.46 -14.05 1.55
N ALA A 173 -17.94 -13.88 2.78
CA ALA A 173 -18.12 -14.95 3.74
C ALA A 173 -19.11 -16.01 3.25
N LYS A 174 -20.17 -15.64 2.50
CA LYS A 174 -21.09 -16.60 1.87
C LYS A 174 -20.39 -17.40 0.77
N ILE A 175 -19.71 -16.72 -0.16
CA ILE A 175 -18.98 -17.34 -1.27
C ILE A 175 -17.87 -18.26 -0.75
N LEU A 176 -17.11 -17.82 0.26
CA LEU A 176 -15.97 -18.55 0.81
C LEU A 176 -16.37 -19.69 1.77
N ARG A 177 -17.57 -19.66 2.36
CA ARG A 177 -18.09 -20.74 3.23
C ARG A 177 -19.00 -21.73 2.51
N GLY A 178 -19.36 -21.50 1.25
CA GLY A 178 -20.16 -22.45 0.47
C GLY A 178 -21.54 -22.70 1.07
N LYS A 179 -22.32 -21.64 1.25
CA LYS A 179 -23.78 -21.72 1.44
C LYS A 179 -24.47 -20.77 0.48
#